data_AF-A0A950X748-F1
#
_entry.id   AF-A0A950X748-F1
#
_cell.length_a   1.000
_cell.length_b   1.000
_cell.length_c   1.000
_cell.angle_alpha   90.00
_cell.angle_beta   90.00
_cell.angle_gamma   90.00
#
_symmetry.space_group_name_H-M   'P 1'
#
loop_
_entity.id
_entity.type
_entity.pdbx_description
1 polymer ?
#
loop_
_entity_poly.entity_id
_entity_poly.type
_entity_poly.pdbx_seq_one_letter_code
_entity_poly.pdbx_strand_id
1 'polypeptide(L)'
;MPIGSTADQVAQLQHQLLAALIVEQQLSDSIAWYYTPMAKEFASDLGASVTVYDCMDELSAFAGAPPAMRSNEQILFADADLVFTGGATLFESKRKQHQSVHLFAS
;
A
#
# COMPACT_ATOMS: atom_id res chain seq x y z
N MET A 1 10.01 0.12 -15.63
CA MET A 1 11.15 0.67 -14.88
C MET A 1 12.00 1.49 -15.84
N PRO A 2 12.57 2.64 -15.42
CA PRO A 2 13.54 3.37 -16.24
C PRO A 2 14.65 2.41 -16.69
N ILE A 3 15.07 2.52 -17.96
CA ILE A 3 16.06 1.61 -18.53
C ILE A 3 17.37 1.75 -17.75
N GLY A 4 17.86 0.64 -17.20
CA GLY A 4 19.12 0.58 -16.46
C GLY A 4 19.03 0.79 -14.94
N SER A 5 17.84 1.03 -14.38
CA SER A 5 17.66 1.17 -12.93
C SER A 5 17.29 -0.14 -12.23
N THR A 6 17.78 -0.33 -11.00
CA THR A 6 17.34 -1.41 -10.10
C THR A 6 16.01 -1.05 -9.43
N ALA A 7 15.31 -2.05 -8.85
CA ALA A 7 14.08 -1.81 -8.10
C ALA A 7 14.31 -0.83 -6.94
N ASP A 8 15.39 -1.00 -6.18
CA ASP A 8 15.76 -0.11 -5.06
C ASP A 8 16.00 1.33 -5.52
N GLN A 9 16.66 1.52 -6.67
CA GLN A 9 16.87 2.87 -7.23
C GLN A 9 15.56 3.53 -7.62
N VAL A 10 14.61 2.76 -8.15
CA VAL A 10 13.28 3.26 -8.50
C VAL A 10 12.50 3.63 -7.24
N ALA A 11 12.48 2.77 -6.23
CA ALA A 11 11.82 3.04 -4.95
C ALA A 11 12.41 4.30 -4.28
N GLN A 12 13.74 4.42 -4.25
CA GLN A 12 14.41 5.60 -3.69
C GLN A 12 14.05 6.89 -4.44
N LEU A 13 13.94 6.85 -5.77
CA LEU A 13 13.56 8.02 -6.55
C LEU A 13 12.08 8.38 -6.33
N GLN A 14 11.19 7.38 -6.26
CA GLN A 14 9.77 7.60 -5.95
C GLN A 14 9.59 8.21 -4.57
N HIS A 15 10.35 7.74 -3.58
CA HIS A 15 10.36 8.31 -2.22
C HIS A 15 10.75 9.79 -2.25
N GLN A 16 11.87 10.13 -2.91
CA GLN A 16 12.34 11.51 -3.00
C GLN A 16 11.33 12.44 -3.67
N LEU A 17 10.71 11.98 -4.75
CA LEU A 17 9.69 12.76 -5.48
C LEU A 17 8.44 12.98 -4.61
N LEU A 18 7.98 11.94 -3.91
CA LEU A 18 6.80 12.03 -3.07
C LEU A 18 7.05 12.88 -1.81
N ALA A 19 8.21 12.73 -1.17
CA ALA A 19 8.62 13.56 -0.05
C ALA A 19 8.72 15.05 -0.45
N ALA A 20 9.31 15.35 -1.62
CA ALA A 20 9.39 16.70 -2.15
C ALA A 20 7.99 17.29 -2.39
N LEU A 21 7.07 16.49 -2.96
CA LEU A 21 5.70 16.91 -3.22
C LEU A 21 4.95 17.25 -1.92
N ILE A 22 5.09 16.44 -0.88
CA ILE A 22 4.47 16.67 0.43
C ILE A 22 4.92 18.02 1.01
N VAL A 23 6.22 18.31 0.94
CA VAL A 23 6.78 19.58 1.42
C VAL A 23 6.32 20.75 0.56
N GLU A 24 6.40 20.64 -0.77
CA GLU A 24 6.02 21.70 -1.71
C GLU A 24 4.54 22.09 -1.56
N GLN A 25 3.67 21.09 -1.43
CA GLN A 25 2.23 21.28 -1.29
C GLN A 25 1.79 21.54 0.15
N GLN A 26 2.73 21.58 1.11
CA GLN A 26 2.46 21.79 2.54
C GLN A 26 1.40 20.82 3.09
N LEU A 27 1.43 19.57 2.61
CA LEU A 27 0.48 18.55 3.03
C LEU A 27 0.76 18.23 4.49
N SER A 28 -0.24 18.49 5.33
CA SER A 28 -0.26 18.15 6.75
C SER A 28 -1.53 17.35 7.03
N ASP A 29 -1.46 16.47 8.03
CA ASP A 29 -2.59 15.63 8.46
C ASP A 29 -3.19 14.78 7.32
N SER A 30 -2.31 14.11 6.58
CA SER A 30 -2.66 13.36 5.37
C SER A 30 -3.13 11.94 5.68
N ILE A 31 -3.89 11.38 4.74
CA ILE A 31 -4.25 9.95 4.72
C ILE A 31 -3.41 9.27 3.65
N ALA A 32 -2.66 8.24 4.04
CA ALA A 32 -1.96 7.37 3.09
C ALA A 32 -2.91 6.25 2.64
N TRP A 33 -3.44 6.37 1.42
CA TRP A 33 -4.35 5.38 0.84
C TRP A 33 -3.60 4.48 -0.14
N TYR A 34 -3.32 3.25 0.27
CA TYR A 34 -2.56 2.26 -0.48
C TYR A 34 -3.50 1.40 -1.33
N TYR A 35 -3.30 1.40 -2.64
CA TYR A 35 -3.95 0.42 -3.54
C TYR A 35 -3.03 -0.78 -3.84
N THR A 36 -1.72 -0.64 -3.60
CA THR A 36 -0.74 -1.70 -3.81
C THR A 36 0.21 -1.82 -2.62
N PRO A 37 0.48 -3.04 -2.13
CA PRO A 37 1.47 -3.25 -1.08
C PRO A 37 2.87 -2.77 -1.46
N MET A 38 3.22 -2.79 -2.75
CA MET A 38 4.55 -2.40 -3.21
C MET A 38 4.90 -0.95 -2.88
N ALA A 39 3.90 -0.07 -2.71
CA ALA A 39 4.16 1.31 -2.35
C ALA A 39 4.77 1.48 -0.94
N LYS A 40 4.72 0.46 -0.08
CA LYS A 40 5.41 0.49 1.23
C LYS A 40 6.92 0.64 1.10
N GLU A 41 7.51 0.24 -0.03
CA GLU A 41 8.95 0.37 -0.28
C GLU A 41 9.41 1.83 -0.38
N PHE A 42 8.51 2.77 -0.70
CA PHE A 42 8.89 4.17 -0.92
C PHE A 42 7.99 5.20 -0.22
N ALA A 43 6.91 4.80 0.45
CA ALA A 43 5.96 5.73 1.07
C ALA A 43 5.77 5.53 2.59
N SER A 44 6.45 4.55 3.19
CA SER A 44 6.18 4.09 4.56
C SER A 44 6.56 5.09 5.66
N ASP A 45 7.47 6.02 5.41
CA ASP A 45 8.01 6.97 6.38
C ASP A 45 7.52 8.42 6.17
N LEU A 46 6.50 8.62 5.33
CA LEU A 46 6.02 9.96 4.94
C LEU A 46 5.02 10.60 5.91
N GLY A 47 4.82 10.00 7.09
CA GLY A 47 4.14 10.66 8.23
C GLY A 47 2.65 10.92 8.06
N ALA A 48 1.91 9.98 7.45
CA ALA A 48 0.44 10.07 7.39
C ALA A 48 -0.21 9.83 8.77
N SER A 49 -1.31 10.53 9.05
CA SER A 49 -2.07 10.38 10.29
C SER A 49 -2.95 9.14 10.29
N VAL A 50 -3.36 8.68 9.10
CA VAL A 50 -4.17 7.49 8.90
C VAL A 50 -3.65 6.71 7.69
N THR A 51 -3.53 5.40 7.83
CA THR A 51 -3.19 4.48 6.76
C THR A 51 -4.42 3.66 6.36
N VAL A 52 -4.81 3.75 5.09
CA VAL A 52 -5.88 2.95 4.49
C VAL A 52 -5.26 1.97 3.51
N TYR A 53 -5.66 0.70 3.58
CA TYR A 53 -5.35 -0.29 2.55
C TYR A 53 -6.60 -0.66 1.76
N ASP A 54 -6.57 -0.40 0.46
CA ASP A 54 -7.61 -0.75 -0.50
C ASP A 54 -7.27 -2.07 -1.20
N CYS A 55 -7.65 -3.17 -0.56
CA CYS A 55 -7.34 -4.52 -1.02
C CYS A 55 -8.44 -5.00 -1.97
N MET A 56 -8.34 -4.62 -3.25
CA MET A 56 -9.37 -4.96 -4.25
C MET A 56 -9.13 -6.31 -4.94
N ASP A 57 -7.88 -6.75 -5.01
CA ASP A 57 -7.45 -7.98 -5.67
C ASP A 57 -6.44 -8.75 -4.81
N GLU A 58 -6.38 -10.08 -4.99
CA GLU A 58 -5.26 -10.90 -4.47
C GLU A 58 -4.03 -10.75 -5.38
N LEU A 59 -3.41 -9.56 -5.37
CA LEU A 59 -2.30 -9.20 -6.28
C LEU A 59 -1.14 -10.20 -6.20
N SER A 60 -0.91 -10.80 -5.04
CA SER A 60 0.16 -11.79 -4.84
C SER A 60 -0.09 -13.15 -5.52
N ALA A 61 -1.30 -13.36 -6.06
CA ALA A 61 -1.67 -14.54 -6.83
C ALA A 61 -1.48 -14.35 -8.35
N PHE A 62 -1.19 -13.13 -8.80
CA PHE A 62 -0.97 -12.85 -10.23
C PHE A 62 0.39 -13.36 -10.72
N ALA A 63 0.42 -13.80 -11.98
CA ALA A 63 1.63 -14.27 -12.62
C ALA A 63 2.67 -13.13 -12.69
N GLY A 64 3.87 -13.38 -12.17
CA GLY A 64 4.93 -12.38 -12.11
C GLY A 64 4.83 -11.39 -10.95
N ALA A 65 3.97 -11.64 -9.96
CA ALA A 65 3.95 -10.86 -8.73
C ALA A 65 5.36 -10.79 -8.10
N PRO A 66 5.87 -9.59 -7.76
CA PRO A 66 7.15 -9.44 -7.11
C PRO A 66 7.24 -10.28 -5.83
N PRO A 67 8.39 -10.90 -5.51
CA PRO A 67 8.54 -11.68 -4.28
C PRO A 67 8.19 -10.89 -3.01
N ALA A 68 8.51 -9.59 -3.00
CA ALA A 68 8.23 -8.69 -1.88
C ALA A 68 6.74 -8.35 -1.70
N MET A 69 5.87 -8.68 -2.67
CA MET A 69 4.46 -8.30 -2.62
C MET A 69 3.74 -8.89 -1.40
N ARG A 70 4.00 -10.16 -1.06
CA ARG A 70 3.39 -10.80 0.11
C ARG A 70 3.90 -10.24 1.43
N SER A 71 5.22 -10.00 1.53
CA SER A 71 5.79 -9.42 2.74
C SER A 71 5.28 -7.99 2.95
N ASN A 72 5.23 -7.19 1.88
CA ASN A 72 4.72 -5.83 1.95
C ASN A 72 3.22 -5.81 2.27
N GLU A 73 2.45 -6.79 1.79
CA GLU A 73 1.03 -6.92 2.11
C GLU A 73 0.84 -7.20 3.61
N GLN A 74 1.65 -8.10 4.19
CA GLN A 74 1.60 -8.39 5.62
C GLN A 74 1.94 -7.16 6.47
N ILE A 75 2.97 -6.41 6.07
CA ILE A 75 3.33 -5.14 6.73
C ILE A 75 2.17 -4.15 6.63
N LEU A 76 1.57 -4.01 5.46
CA LEU A 76 0.47 -3.09 5.26
C LEU A 76 -0.78 -3.48 6.05
N PHE A 77 -1.08 -4.77 6.18
CA PHE A 77 -2.15 -5.24 7.07
C PHE A 77 -1.87 -4.95 8.55
N ALA A 78 -0.61 -4.97 8.97
CA ALA A 78 -0.22 -4.66 10.35
C ALA A 78 -0.25 -3.15 10.65
N ASP A 79 0.10 -2.33 9.66
CA ASP A 79 0.22 -0.87 9.79
C ASP A 79 -1.08 -0.11 9.48
N ALA A 80 -2.02 -0.71 8.74
CA ALA A 80 -3.24 -0.03 8.32
C ALA A 80 -4.22 0.17 9.48
N ASP A 81 -4.83 1.35 9.54
CA ASP A 81 -5.94 1.62 10.46
C ASP A 81 -7.25 1.04 9.93
N LEU A 82 -7.42 1.08 8.60
CA LEU A 82 -8.61 0.64 7.89
C LEU A 82 -8.22 -0.16 6.65
N VAL A 83 -8.94 -1.26 6.42
CA VAL A 83 -8.81 -2.05 5.20
C VAL A 83 -10.15 -2.13 4.50
N PHE A 84 -10.19 -1.77 3.23
CA PHE A 84 -11.32 -2.00 2.35
C PHE A 84 -11.07 -3.22 1.47
N THR A 85 -12.15 -3.93 1.14
CA THR A 85 -12.13 -5.09 0.25
C THR A 85 -13.30 -5.04 -0.71
N GLY A 86 -13.12 -5.50 -1.94
CA GLY A 86 -14.17 -5.47 -2.96
C GLY A 86 -15.20 -6.60 -2.86
N GLY A 87 -14.75 -7.87 -2.81
CA GLY A 87 -15.63 -9.04 -2.85
C GLY A 87 -15.83 -9.72 -1.50
N ALA A 88 -16.99 -10.33 -1.27
CA ALA A 88 -17.30 -11.05 -0.02
C ALA A 88 -16.27 -12.14 0.33
N THR A 89 -15.79 -12.89 -0.66
CA THR A 89 -14.74 -13.91 -0.45
C THR A 89 -13.43 -13.29 0.03
N LEU A 90 -13.04 -12.15 -0.55
CA LEU A 90 -11.83 -11.44 -0.17
C LEU A 90 -11.96 -10.87 1.24
N PHE A 91 -13.09 -10.23 1.54
CA PHE A 91 -13.44 -9.78 2.88
C PHE A 91 -13.32 -10.89 3.93
N GLU A 92 -13.95 -12.05 3.69
CA GLU A 92 -13.92 -13.20 4.60
C GLU A 92 -12.51 -13.77 4.83
N SER A 93 -11.65 -13.68 3.81
CA SER A 93 -10.23 -14.05 3.91
C SER A 93 -9.44 -13.03 4.73
N LYS A 94 -9.56 -11.74 4.39
CA LYS A 94 -8.73 -10.67 4.96
C LYS A 94 -9.15 -10.24 6.36
N ARG A 95 -10.43 -10.38 6.76
CA ARG A 95 -10.88 -10.11 8.14
C ARG A 95 -10.23 -11.00 9.21
N LYS A 96 -9.56 -12.08 8.80
CA LYS A 96 -8.75 -12.94 9.68
C LYS A 96 -7.36 -12.35 9.93
N GLN A 97 -6.93 -11.37 9.13
CA GLN A 97 -5.61 -10.76 9.16
C GLN A 97 -5.62 -9.37 9.81
N HIS A 98 -6.76 -8.67 9.78
CA HIS A 98 -6.91 -7.35 10.38
C HIS A 98 -8.29 -7.17 11.03
N GLN A 99 -8.36 -6.39 12.11
CA GLN A 99 -9.58 -6.20 12.90
C GLN A 99 -10.60 -5.25 12.25
N SER A 100 -10.11 -4.28 11.48
CA SER A 100 -10.93 -3.26 10.82
C SER A 100 -10.88 -3.48 9.30
N VAL A 101 -11.54 -4.56 8.88
CA VAL A 101 -11.73 -4.88 7.46
C VAL A 101 -13.18 -4.61 7.12
N HIS A 102 -13.41 -3.94 6.00
CA HIS A 102 -14.73 -3.51 5.54
C HIS A 102 -14.96 -4.01 4.12
N LEU A 103 -16.12 -4.62 3.89
CA LEU A 103 -16.58 -4.94 2.54
C LEU A 103 -17.17 -3.68 1.93
N PHE A 104 -16.57 -3.18 0.86
CA PHE A 104 -17.13 -2.06 0.12
C PHE A 104 -18.29 -2.56 -0.73
N ALA A 105 -19.52 -2.19 -0.36
CA ALA A 105 -20.73 -2.63 -1.06
C ALA A 105 -20.88 -1.90 -2.40
N SER A 106 -21.09 -2.67 -3.48
CA SER A 106 -21.61 -2.19 -4.76
C SER A 106 -23.13 -2.22 -4.82
#